data_AF-A0AA39U6M8-F1
#
_entry.id   AF-A0AA39U6M8-F1
#
_cell.length_a   1.000
_cell.length_b   1.000
_cell.length_c   1.000
_cell.angle_alpha   90.00
_cell.angle_beta   90.00
_cell.angle_gamma   90.00
#
_symmetry.space_group_name_H-M   'P 1'
#
loop_
_entity.id
_entity.type
_entity.pdbx_description
1 polymer ?
#
loop_
_entity_poly.entity_id
_entity_poly.type
_entity_poly.pdbx_seq_one_letter_code
_entity_poly.pdbx_strand_id
1 'polypeptide(L)'
;TTEHRPPHSVFGPGQHSSSHIWAPLANATTFRLLKWFYNSDKKTLEDLDHLVYDILLQPDFSVHECEDFSAAREARCLDKPDIFNSDVWKRDSMEISLSQKEFSWNTEAEAPVVKVEGVWHRSLTKVITSAFQDSSASEFHLKGYKEMWKASEDSPAERIYGEVYTSPAYLEMEEKVRPTIPPDSAIENIVVPILLYTDSTHLANFGDASLWPGYLFIGLLSKLLTAMPDVHAAHHFVYMPEVLDPSLT
;
A
#
# COMPACT_ATOMS: atom_id res chain seq x y z
N THR A 1 -54.13 37.63 -12.54
CA THR A 1 -53.35 36.99 -13.62
C THR A 1 -51.90 37.30 -13.38
N THR A 2 -51.22 36.46 -12.61
CA THR A 2 -49.80 36.59 -12.29
C THR A 2 -49.00 35.89 -13.39
N GLU A 3 -48.37 36.68 -14.26
CA GLU A 3 -47.46 36.16 -15.28
C GLU A 3 -46.25 35.49 -14.64
N HIS A 4 -46.04 34.21 -14.98
CA HIS A 4 -44.90 33.44 -14.53
C HIS A 4 -43.66 33.90 -15.31
N ARG A 5 -42.75 34.60 -14.63
CA ARG A 5 -41.47 35.02 -15.21
C ARG A 5 -40.61 33.76 -15.47
N PRO A 6 -40.17 33.49 -16.70
CA PRO A 6 -39.37 32.30 -16.97
C PRO A 6 -37.93 32.47 -16.43
N PRO A 7 -37.30 31.38 -15.98
CA PRO A 7 -36.07 31.42 -15.17
C PRO A 7 -34.85 32.03 -15.89
N HIS A 8 -34.84 32.06 -17.22
CA HIS A 8 -33.76 32.65 -18.02
C HIS A 8 -33.74 34.20 -17.98
N SER A 9 -34.77 34.85 -17.43
CA SER A 9 -34.86 36.31 -17.35
C SER A 9 -33.96 36.98 -16.30
N VAL A 10 -33.28 36.19 -15.45
CA VAL A 10 -32.35 36.71 -14.42
C VAL A 10 -31.01 37.17 -15.03
N PHE A 11 -30.65 36.68 -16.21
CA PHE A 11 -29.31 36.86 -16.79
C PHE A 11 -29.18 38.05 -17.78
N GLY A 12 -30.16 38.95 -17.83
CA GLY A 12 -30.14 40.12 -18.73
C GLY A 12 -30.36 39.74 -20.22
N PRO A 13 -30.54 40.73 -21.12
CA PRO A 13 -30.76 40.44 -22.53
C PRO A 13 -29.50 39.83 -23.13
N GLY A 14 -29.60 38.59 -23.61
CA GLY A 14 -28.53 37.89 -24.28
C GLY A 14 -28.04 38.68 -25.49
N GLN A 15 -26.77 39.11 -25.44
CA GLN A 15 -26.12 39.67 -26.61
C GLN A 15 -25.99 38.57 -27.68
N HIS A 16 -26.62 38.81 -28.82
CA HIS A 16 -26.23 38.15 -30.06
C HIS A 16 -24.80 38.57 -30.40
N SER A 17 -23.83 37.68 -30.24
CA SER A 17 -22.52 37.83 -30.88
C SER A 17 -21.87 36.46 -31.08
N SER A 18 -21.61 36.15 -32.36
CA SER A 18 -20.79 35.06 -32.89
C SER A 18 -20.80 33.74 -32.10
N SER A 19 -21.45 32.72 -32.66
CA SER A 19 -21.18 31.32 -32.33
C SER A 19 -19.73 30.99 -32.69
N HIS A 20 -18.78 31.41 -31.86
CA HIS A 20 -17.45 30.84 -31.86
C HIS A 20 -17.63 29.37 -31.56
N ILE A 21 -17.06 28.51 -32.41
CA ILE A 21 -17.20 27.03 -32.37
C ILE A 21 -16.84 26.46 -30.98
N TRP A 22 -16.12 27.24 -30.16
CA TRP A 22 -15.59 26.87 -28.86
C TRP A 22 -16.21 27.63 -27.67
N ALA A 23 -17.22 28.48 -27.89
CA ALA A 23 -17.91 29.20 -26.82
C ALA A 23 -18.52 28.22 -25.79
N PRO A 24 -18.43 28.49 -24.47
CA PRO A 24 -18.04 29.73 -23.80
C PRO A 24 -16.52 29.97 -23.65
N LEU A 25 -15.68 29.11 -24.22
CA LEU A 25 -14.23 29.14 -24.04
C LEU A 25 -13.53 29.96 -25.13
N ALA A 26 -12.38 30.55 -24.77
CA ALA A 26 -11.68 31.53 -25.60
C ALA A 26 -11.00 30.93 -26.85
N ASN A 27 -10.59 29.66 -26.81
CA ASN A 27 -9.88 29.00 -27.90
C ASN A 27 -10.05 27.47 -27.87
N ALA A 28 -9.64 26.83 -28.97
CA ALA A 28 -9.75 25.38 -29.14
C ALA A 28 -8.90 24.58 -28.15
N THR A 29 -7.76 25.12 -27.71
CA THR A 29 -6.85 24.47 -26.75
C THR A 29 -7.52 24.33 -25.39
N THR A 30 -8.06 25.43 -24.85
CA THR A 30 -8.82 25.44 -23.59
C THR A 30 -10.02 24.51 -23.68
N PHE A 31 -10.73 24.50 -24.81
CA PHE A 31 -11.84 23.57 -25.04
C PHE A 31 -11.41 22.11 -25.00
N ARG A 32 -10.32 21.74 -25.68
CA ARG A 32 -9.84 20.34 -25.71
C ARG A 32 -9.36 19.87 -24.34
N LEU A 33 -8.64 20.72 -23.61
CA LEU A 33 -8.19 20.44 -22.25
C LEU A 33 -9.36 20.21 -21.29
N LEU A 34 -10.33 21.12 -21.26
CA LEU A 34 -11.50 20.97 -20.38
C LEU A 34 -12.40 19.81 -20.82
N LYS A 35 -12.55 19.56 -22.12
CA LYS A 35 -13.30 18.39 -22.62
C LYS A 35 -12.66 17.08 -22.18
N TRP A 36 -11.33 16.97 -22.25
CA TRP A 36 -10.61 15.80 -21.73
C TRP A 36 -10.73 15.68 -20.21
N PHE A 37 -10.60 16.80 -19.50
CA PHE A 37 -10.71 16.87 -18.04
C PHE A 37 -12.03 16.28 -17.56
N TYR A 38 -13.15 16.80 -18.08
CA TYR A 38 -14.51 16.39 -17.72
C TYR A 38 -14.94 15.01 -18.24
N ASN A 39 -14.09 14.28 -18.96
CA ASN A 39 -14.38 12.88 -19.31
C ASN A 39 -14.20 11.92 -18.11
N SER A 40 -13.73 12.40 -16.94
CA SER A 40 -13.72 11.60 -15.71
C SER A 40 -13.69 12.46 -14.46
N ASP A 41 -14.37 11.99 -13.41
CA ASP A 41 -14.57 12.73 -12.16
C ASP A 41 -13.40 12.57 -11.15
N LYS A 42 -12.28 12.01 -11.59
CA LYS A 42 -11.12 11.69 -10.74
C LYS A 42 -9.98 12.72 -10.82
N LYS A 43 -10.15 13.77 -11.62
CA LYS A 43 -9.11 14.79 -11.85
C LYS A 43 -9.47 16.06 -11.11
N THR A 44 -8.47 16.75 -10.58
CA THR A 44 -8.63 18.06 -9.95
C THR A 44 -8.24 19.17 -10.91
N LEU A 45 -8.80 20.38 -10.73
CA LEU A 45 -8.40 21.53 -11.55
C LEU A 45 -6.90 21.84 -11.39
N GLU A 46 -6.34 21.55 -10.21
CA GLU A 46 -4.90 21.63 -9.93
C GLU A 46 -4.10 20.64 -10.81
N ASP A 47 -4.56 19.38 -10.95
CA ASP A 47 -3.92 18.41 -11.87
C ASP A 47 -3.92 18.90 -13.33
N LEU A 48 -4.96 19.63 -13.73
CA LEU A 48 -5.04 20.19 -15.08
C LEU A 48 -4.02 21.32 -15.29
N ASP A 49 -3.81 22.16 -14.27
CA ASP A 49 -2.76 23.17 -14.29
C ASP A 49 -1.37 22.51 -14.31
N HIS A 50 -1.13 21.47 -13.49
CA HIS A 50 0.11 20.68 -13.53
C HIS A 50 0.37 20.08 -14.92
N LEU A 51 -0.65 19.52 -15.59
CA LEU A 51 -0.50 19.02 -16.96
C LEU A 51 -0.02 20.12 -17.92
N VAL A 52 -0.52 21.36 -17.79
CA VAL A 52 -0.13 22.45 -18.68
C VAL A 52 1.28 22.94 -18.35
N TYR A 53 1.52 23.32 -17.10
CA TYR A 53 2.74 24.02 -16.72
C TYR A 53 3.93 23.08 -16.51
N ASP A 54 3.71 21.90 -15.92
CA ASP A 54 4.79 20.98 -15.56
C ASP A 54 5.06 19.93 -16.63
N ILE A 55 4.21 19.84 -17.68
CA ILE A 55 4.40 18.91 -18.81
C ILE A 55 4.39 19.66 -20.14
N LEU A 56 3.24 20.20 -20.58
CA LEU A 56 3.09 20.70 -21.95
C LEU A 56 3.98 21.91 -22.28
N LEU A 57 4.34 22.71 -21.27
CA LEU A 57 5.17 23.91 -21.44
C LEU A 57 6.65 23.69 -21.09
N GLN A 58 7.05 22.47 -20.70
CA GLN A 58 8.46 22.18 -20.41
C GLN A 58 9.30 22.18 -21.70
N PRO A 59 10.57 22.64 -21.65
CA PRO A 59 11.40 22.82 -22.84
C PRO A 59 11.82 21.50 -23.51
N ASP A 60 11.76 20.40 -22.77
CA ASP A 60 12.04 19.03 -23.21
C ASP A 60 10.77 18.29 -23.67
N PHE A 61 9.59 18.89 -23.55
CA PHE A 61 8.35 18.31 -24.05
C PHE A 61 8.21 18.52 -25.56
N SER A 62 8.07 17.43 -26.31
CA SER A 62 7.89 17.44 -27.76
C SER A 62 6.58 16.78 -28.16
N VAL A 63 5.69 17.55 -28.80
CA VAL A 63 4.42 17.03 -29.33
C VAL A 63 4.66 15.96 -30.40
N HIS A 64 5.78 16.01 -31.13
CA HIS A 64 6.12 15.01 -32.15
C HIS A 64 6.40 13.62 -31.55
N GLU A 65 6.94 13.56 -30.34
CA GLU A 65 7.18 12.30 -29.64
C GLU A 65 5.87 11.65 -29.15
N CYS A 66 4.77 12.41 -29.13
CA CYS A 66 3.44 11.89 -28.82
C CYS A 66 2.76 11.17 -30.01
N GLU A 67 3.29 11.25 -31.24
CA GLU A 67 2.64 10.69 -32.44
C GLU A 67 2.46 9.17 -32.33
N ASP A 68 3.46 8.46 -31.81
CA ASP A 68 3.42 7.01 -31.57
C ASP A 68 3.23 6.65 -30.09
N PHE A 69 2.89 7.62 -29.23
CA PHE A 69 2.75 7.40 -27.80
C PHE A 69 1.60 6.44 -27.48
N SER A 70 1.89 5.48 -26.59
CA SER A 70 0.88 4.57 -26.05
C SER A 70 1.09 4.43 -24.56
N ALA A 71 0.14 4.94 -23.77
CA ALA A 71 0.19 4.84 -22.31
C ALA A 71 0.38 3.39 -21.84
N ALA A 72 -0.28 2.42 -22.51
CA ALA A 72 -0.13 1.00 -22.18
C ALA A 72 1.27 0.44 -22.51
N ARG A 73 1.95 0.94 -23.56
CA ARG A 73 3.30 0.51 -23.90
C ARG A 73 4.32 1.08 -22.92
N GLU A 74 4.25 2.37 -22.65
CA GLU A 74 5.19 3.02 -21.72
C GLU A 74 4.99 2.52 -20.29
N ALA A 75 3.76 2.21 -19.89
CA ALA A 75 3.48 1.58 -18.62
C ALA A 75 4.17 0.20 -18.46
N ARG A 76 4.22 -0.62 -19.52
CA ARG A 76 4.96 -1.89 -19.50
C ARG A 76 6.46 -1.74 -19.27
N CYS A 77 7.04 -0.58 -19.58
CA CYS A 77 8.43 -0.31 -19.24
C CYS A 77 8.62 -0.14 -17.72
N LEU A 78 7.60 0.36 -17.02
CA LEU A 78 7.59 0.53 -15.56
C LEU A 78 7.31 -0.79 -14.82
N ASP A 79 6.77 -1.80 -15.50
CA ASP A 79 6.55 -3.16 -14.95
C ASP A 79 7.87 -3.91 -14.63
N LYS A 80 9.03 -3.31 -14.92
CA LYS A 80 10.35 -3.81 -14.50
C LYS A 80 10.82 -3.02 -13.27
N PRO A 81 10.41 -3.40 -12.05
CA PRO A 81 10.83 -2.72 -10.84
C PRO A 81 12.37 -2.72 -10.69
N ASP A 82 12.96 -1.52 -10.73
CA ASP A 82 14.39 -1.27 -10.48
C ASP A 82 14.80 -1.57 -9.01
N ILE A 83 13.79 -1.80 -8.16
CA ILE A 83 13.92 -2.15 -6.74
C ILE A 83 14.76 -3.43 -6.53
N PHE A 84 14.77 -4.33 -7.51
CA PHE A 84 15.53 -5.59 -7.49
C PHE A 84 17.01 -5.44 -7.86
N ASN A 85 17.45 -4.26 -8.30
CA ASN A 85 18.86 -3.98 -8.59
C ASN A 85 19.65 -3.54 -7.34
N SER A 86 19.07 -3.65 -6.14
CA SER A 86 19.75 -3.34 -4.88
C SER A 86 20.33 -4.59 -4.20
N ASP A 87 21.46 -4.44 -3.50
CA ASP A 87 22.11 -5.51 -2.72
C ASP A 87 21.27 -6.03 -1.53
N VAL A 88 20.09 -5.45 -1.31
CA VAL A 88 19.16 -5.80 -0.23
C VAL A 88 18.36 -7.05 -0.60
N TRP A 89 18.01 -7.20 -1.87
CA TRP A 89 17.17 -8.29 -2.36
C TRP A 89 18.01 -9.43 -2.93
N LYS A 90 17.61 -10.65 -2.60
CA LYS A 90 18.21 -11.89 -3.10
C LYS A 90 17.17 -12.64 -3.90
N ARG A 91 17.59 -13.22 -5.02
CA ARG A 91 16.77 -14.09 -5.83
C ARG A 91 17.07 -15.55 -5.49
N ASP A 92 16.04 -16.32 -5.21
CA ASP A 92 16.13 -17.74 -4.87
C ASP A 92 14.92 -18.51 -5.43
N SER A 93 14.87 -19.81 -5.13
CA SER A 93 13.73 -20.70 -5.36
C SER A 93 13.23 -21.27 -4.03
N MET A 94 11.94 -21.52 -3.91
CA MET A 94 11.38 -22.18 -2.73
C MET A 94 10.49 -23.35 -3.13
N GLU A 95 10.34 -24.32 -2.23
CA GLU A 95 9.42 -25.43 -2.36
C GLU A 95 8.20 -25.19 -1.46
N ILE A 96 7.00 -25.24 -2.04
CA ILE A 96 5.74 -25.01 -1.33
C ILE A 96 4.88 -26.27 -1.41
N SER A 97 4.44 -26.76 -0.26
CA SER A 97 3.45 -27.84 -0.19
C SER A 97 2.07 -27.30 -0.56
N LEU A 98 1.45 -27.90 -1.57
CA LEU A 98 0.15 -27.50 -2.09
C LEU A 98 -0.99 -28.16 -1.30
N SER A 99 -1.90 -27.34 -0.80
CA SER A 99 -3.20 -27.83 -0.35
C SER A 99 -4.09 -28.11 -1.55
N GLN A 100 -4.64 -29.32 -1.67
CA GLN A 100 -5.65 -29.63 -2.68
C GLN A 100 -7.05 -29.26 -2.17
N LYS A 101 -7.84 -28.66 -3.05
CA LYS A 101 -9.24 -28.38 -2.77
C LYS A 101 -9.99 -29.72 -2.68
N GLU A 102 -10.83 -29.87 -1.67
CA GLU A 102 -11.66 -31.07 -1.44
C GLU A 102 -10.89 -32.38 -1.15
N PHE A 103 -9.57 -32.31 -0.92
CA PHE A 103 -8.77 -33.46 -0.53
C PHE A 103 -7.83 -33.13 0.63
N SER A 104 -7.83 -33.95 1.68
CA SER A 104 -6.93 -33.81 2.82
C SER A 104 -5.92 -34.96 2.84
N TRP A 105 -4.64 -34.62 2.72
CA TRP A 105 -3.53 -35.53 2.99
C TRP A 105 -3.49 -35.89 4.48
N ASN A 106 -3.01 -37.09 4.82
CA ASN A 106 -2.91 -37.49 6.23
C ASN A 106 -1.81 -36.70 6.95
N THR A 107 -0.79 -36.27 6.20
CA THR A 107 0.33 -35.46 6.68
C THR A 107 0.74 -34.42 5.64
N GLU A 108 1.33 -33.31 6.06
CA GLU A 108 1.85 -32.27 5.15
C GLU A 108 2.94 -32.79 4.21
N ALA A 109 3.71 -33.80 4.64
CA ALA A 109 4.77 -34.42 3.84
C ALA A 109 4.26 -35.24 2.64
N GLU A 110 2.99 -35.65 2.67
CA GLU A 110 2.33 -36.34 1.56
C GLU A 110 1.76 -35.37 0.52
N ALA A 111 1.68 -34.07 0.84
CA ALA A 111 1.15 -33.07 -0.06
C ALA A 111 2.08 -32.87 -1.27
N PRO A 112 1.54 -32.65 -2.49
CA PRO A 112 2.34 -32.29 -3.65
C PRO A 112 3.14 -31.03 -3.38
N VAL A 113 4.44 -31.07 -3.71
CA VAL A 113 5.33 -29.92 -3.56
C VAL A 113 5.53 -29.26 -4.91
N VAL A 114 5.33 -27.95 -4.98
CA VAL A 114 5.67 -27.13 -6.16
C VAL A 114 6.94 -26.37 -5.88
N LYS A 115 7.87 -26.40 -6.84
CA LYS A 115 9.05 -25.54 -6.82
C LYS A 115 8.70 -24.21 -7.48
N VAL A 116 8.76 -23.13 -6.70
CA VAL A 116 8.54 -21.75 -7.16
C VAL A 116 9.90 -21.12 -7.40
N GLU A 117 10.21 -20.88 -8.67
CA GLU A 117 11.42 -20.17 -9.11
C GLU A 117 11.20 -18.66 -9.08
N GLY A 118 12.27 -17.87 -8.97
CA GLY A 118 12.19 -16.42 -9.11
C GLY A 118 11.59 -15.69 -7.91
N VAL A 119 11.71 -16.28 -6.71
CA VAL A 119 11.35 -15.63 -5.46
C VAL A 119 12.41 -14.58 -5.12
N TRP A 120 11.97 -13.37 -4.82
CA TRP A 120 12.84 -12.34 -4.28
C TRP A 120 12.59 -12.18 -2.79
N HIS A 121 13.64 -12.18 -1.98
CA HIS A 121 13.52 -12.03 -0.55
C HIS A 121 14.67 -11.22 0.04
N ARG A 122 14.47 -10.68 1.23
CA ARG A 122 15.54 -10.04 2.00
C ARG A 122 15.61 -10.61 3.41
N SER A 123 16.76 -10.40 4.06
CA SER A 123 17.00 -10.94 5.40
C SER A 123 16.04 -10.33 6.42
N LEU A 124 15.29 -11.17 7.14
CA LEU A 124 14.37 -10.72 8.19
C LEU A 124 15.08 -9.90 9.27
N THR A 125 16.31 -10.27 9.65
CA THR A 125 17.08 -9.48 10.63
C THR A 125 17.38 -8.09 10.10
N LYS A 126 17.74 -7.94 8.83
CA LYS A 126 17.92 -6.62 8.21
C LYS A 126 16.62 -5.81 8.18
N VAL A 127 15.48 -6.46 7.91
CA VAL A 127 14.16 -5.80 7.94
C VAL A 127 13.85 -5.27 9.34
N ILE A 128 14.02 -6.10 10.37
CA ILE A 128 13.80 -5.71 11.76
C ILE A 128 14.77 -4.59 12.14
N THR A 129 16.06 -4.71 11.81
CA THR A 129 17.03 -3.64 12.07
C THR A 129 16.60 -2.32 11.42
N SER A 130 16.12 -2.35 10.16
CA SER A 130 15.64 -1.13 9.50
C SER A 130 14.41 -0.53 10.18
N ALA A 131 13.49 -1.36 10.68
CA ALA A 131 12.32 -0.89 11.42
C ALA A 131 12.70 -0.16 12.73
N PHE A 132 13.75 -0.61 13.42
CA PHE A 132 14.26 0.04 14.63
C PHE A 132 15.18 1.25 14.37
N GLN A 133 15.66 1.42 13.13
CA GLN A 133 16.43 2.60 12.72
C GLN A 133 15.53 3.72 12.22
N ASP A 134 14.29 3.40 11.83
CA ASP A 134 13.31 4.38 11.39
C ASP A 134 12.84 5.27 12.55
N SER A 135 12.48 6.51 12.24
CA SER A 135 11.94 7.44 13.24
C SER A 135 10.68 6.93 13.93
N SER A 136 9.86 6.12 13.25
CA SER A 136 8.65 5.52 13.83
C SER A 136 8.93 4.55 14.97
N ALA A 137 10.16 4.08 15.15
CA ALA A 137 10.54 3.22 16.27
C ALA A 137 10.32 3.87 17.64
N SER A 138 10.26 5.21 17.71
CA SER A 138 9.92 5.93 18.95
C SER A 138 8.50 5.64 19.44
N GLU A 139 7.60 5.19 18.57
CA GLU A 139 6.21 4.83 18.88
C GLU A 139 6.06 3.37 19.34
N PHE A 140 7.15 2.59 19.37
CA PHE A 140 7.07 1.19 19.78
C PHE A 140 6.90 1.04 21.29
N HIS A 141 5.94 0.21 21.68
CA HIS A 141 5.74 -0.22 23.06
C HIS A 141 6.73 -1.34 23.43
N LEU A 142 7.96 -0.96 23.80
CA LEU A 142 9.06 -1.90 24.08
C LEU A 142 8.83 -2.81 25.31
N LYS A 143 7.86 -2.48 26.17
CA LYS A 143 7.46 -3.26 27.34
C LYS A 143 5.97 -3.52 27.36
N GLY A 144 5.63 -4.76 27.66
CA GLY A 144 4.26 -5.18 27.76
C GLY A 144 3.63 -4.73 29.06
N TYR A 145 2.32 -4.54 29.01
CA TYR A 145 1.54 -4.18 30.18
C TYR A 145 0.13 -4.77 30.11
N LYS A 146 -0.54 -4.74 31.26
CA LYS A 146 -1.93 -5.17 31.38
C LYS A 146 -2.82 -3.93 31.34
N GLU A 147 -3.63 -3.81 30.29
CA GLU A 147 -4.61 -2.74 30.20
C GLU A 147 -5.89 -3.14 30.92
N MET A 148 -6.34 -2.30 31.85
CA MET A 148 -7.49 -2.58 32.70
C MET A 148 -8.48 -1.42 32.60
N TRP A 149 -9.75 -1.72 32.40
CA TRP A 149 -10.83 -0.74 32.41
C TRP A 149 -11.61 -0.81 33.71
N LYS A 150 -12.07 0.34 34.19
CA LYS A 150 -12.89 0.46 35.39
C LYS A 150 -13.95 1.53 35.17
N ALA A 151 -15.23 1.16 35.20
CA ALA A 151 -16.35 2.04 34.87
C ALA A 151 -16.57 3.14 35.93
N SER A 152 -16.40 2.76 37.20
CA SER A 152 -16.51 3.61 38.38
C SER A 152 -15.61 3.08 39.50
N GLU A 153 -15.31 3.87 40.54
CA GLU A 153 -14.46 3.42 41.64
C GLU A 153 -14.96 2.15 42.35
N ASP A 154 -16.28 1.91 42.35
CA ASP A 154 -16.89 0.74 42.97
C ASP A 154 -17.00 -0.47 42.05
N SER A 155 -16.81 -0.29 40.74
CA SER A 155 -16.88 -1.39 39.76
C SER A 155 -15.61 -2.26 39.79
N PRO A 156 -15.72 -3.58 39.54
CA PRO A 156 -14.53 -4.41 39.35
C PRO A 156 -13.75 -3.96 38.11
N ALA A 157 -12.41 -4.05 38.17
CA ALA A 157 -11.58 -3.78 37.01
C ALA A 157 -11.63 -4.96 36.02
N GLU A 158 -11.84 -4.66 34.75
CA GLU A 158 -11.95 -5.63 33.66
C GLU A 158 -10.72 -5.56 32.75
N ARG A 159 -10.27 -6.71 32.23
CA ARG A 159 -9.11 -6.77 31.35
C ARG A 159 -9.50 -6.36 29.92
N ILE A 160 -8.81 -5.36 29.37
CA ILE A 160 -8.89 -5.00 27.95
C ILE A 160 -7.90 -5.86 27.14
N TYR A 161 -8.34 -6.30 25.97
CA TYR A 161 -7.53 -6.99 24.97
C TYR A 161 -7.64 -6.22 23.65
N GLY A 162 -6.51 -5.88 23.04
CA GLY A 162 -6.52 -5.11 21.79
C GLY A 162 -5.20 -5.12 21.04
N GLU A 163 -4.08 -5.12 21.76
CA GLU A 163 -2.74 -4.98 21.18
C GLU A 163 -1.87 -6.19 21.50
N VAL A 164 -0.87 -6.45 20.66
CA VAL A 164 0.03 -7.61 20.85
C VAL A 164 0.85 -7.43 22.13
N TYR A 165 1.41 -6.24 22.37
CA TYR A 165 2.18 -5.92 23.57
C TYR A 165 1.35 -5.91 24.86
N THR A 166 0.01 -5.91 24.77
CA THR A 166 -0.87 -6.10 25.93
C THR A 166 -1.45 -7.51 26.03
N SER A 167 -1.09 -8.42 25.12
CA SER A 167 -1.62 -9.78 25.10
C SER A 167 -0.98 -10.68 26.18
N PRO A 168 -1.72 -11.67 26.73
CA PRO A 168 -1.15 -12.63 27.66
C PRO A 168 0.06 -13.39 27.10
N ALA A 169 0.02 -13.75 25.82
CA ALA A 169 1.11 -14.47 25.15
C ALA A 169 2.40 -13.62 25.10
N TYR A 170 2.31 -12.33 24.81
CA TYR A 170 3.46 -11.44 24.81
C TYR A 170 4.08 -11.28 26.21
N LEU A 171 3.24 -11.07 27.22
CA LEU A 171 3.70 -10.95 28.61
C LEU A 171 4.41 -12.23 29.09
N GLU A 172 3.92 -13.40 28.68
CA GLU A 172 4.58 -14.68 28.97
C GLU A 172 5.93 -14.79 28.24
N MET A 173 6.03 -14.34 26.99
CA MET A 173 7.30 -14.31 26.25
C MET A 173 8.32 -13.38 26.91
N GLU A 174 7.91 -12.19 27.36
CA GLU A 174 8.79 -11.28 28.10
C GLU A 174 9.27 -11.89 29.43
N GLU A 175 8.39 -12.58 30.16
CA GLU A 175 8.74 -13.27 31.40
C GLU A 175 9.79 -14.37 31.17
N LYS A 176 9.66 -15.12 30.06
CA LYS A 176 10.61 -16.19 29.70
C LYS A 176 11.98 -15.66 29.29
N VAL A 177 12.04 -14.48 28.69
CA VAL A 177 13.30 -13.87 28.23
C VAL A 177 14.01 -13.13 29.37
N ARG A 178 13.29 -12.56 30.33
CA ARG A 178 13.89 -11.78 31.42
C ARG A 178 15.07 -12.46 32.16
N PRO A 179 15.02 -13.77 32.49
CA PRO A 179 16.11 -14.46 33.19
C PRO A 179 17.38 -14.66 32.35
N THR A 180 17.31 -14.54 31.02
CA THR A 180 18.47 -14.73 30.14
C THR A 180 19.36 -13.48 30.06
N ILE A 181 18.88 -12.36 30.64
CA ILE A 181 19.57 -11.07 30.62
C ILE A 181 20.59 -11.03 31.76
N PRO A 182 21.89 -10.82 31.48
CA PRO A 182 22.89 -10.63 32.53
C PRO A 182 22.51 -9.44 33.43
N PRO A 183 22.64 -9.56 34.76
CA PRO A 183 22.29 -8.48 35.69
C PRO A 183 23.01 -7.15 35.41
N ASP A 184 24.22 -7.22 34.85
CA ASP A 184 25.08 -6.08 34.54
C ASP A 184 25.01 -5.65 33.06
N SER A 185 24.02 -6.13 32.31
CA SER A 185 23.88 -5.74 30.90
C SER A 185 23.49 -4.27 30.77
N ALA A 186 24.34 -3.49 30.11
CA ALA A 186 24.03 -2.10 29.72
C ALA A 186 23.02 -2.01 28.57
N ILE A 187 22.65 -3.14 27.95
CA ILE A 187 21.73 -3.22 26.83
C ILE A 187 20.45 -3.90 27.30
N GLU A 188 19.33 -3.27 26.98
CA GLU A 188 18.00 -3.80 27.21
C GLU A 188 17.65 -4.86 26.16
N ASN A 189 17.12 -6.01 26.61
CA ASN A 189 16.56 -7.02 25.71
C ASN A 189 15.05 -6.84 25.61
N ILE A 190 14.55 -6.89 24.39
CA ILE A 190 13.14 -6.67 24.04
C ILE A 190 12.67 -7.85 23.21
N VAL A 191 11.47 -8.35 23.51
CA VAL A 191 10.79 -9.32 22.65
C VAL A 191 10.15 -8.55 21.51
N VAL A 192 10.44 -8.94 20.26
CA VAL A 192 9.88 -8.27 19.08
C VAL A 192 8.86 -9.21 18.42
N PRO A 193 7.55 -8.96 18.59
CA PRO A 193 6.52 -9.71 17.90
C PRO A 193 6.52 -9.35 16.42
N ILE A 194 6.48 -10.37 15.58
CA ILE A 194 6.49 -10.23 14.13
C ILE A 194 5.14 -10.72 13.61
N LEU A 195 4.44 -9.86 12.88
CA LEU A 195 3.17 -10.19 12.23
C LEU A 195 3.42 -10.30 10.72
N LEU A 196 3.23 -11.51 10.19
CA LEU A 196 3.48 -11.81 8.78
C LEU A 196 2.15 -11.89 8.02
N TYR A 197 2.08 -11.23 6.87
CA TYR A 197 0.93 -11.24 5.98
C TYR A 197 1.39 -11.48 4.54
N THR A 198 0.50 -12.01 3.73
CA THR A 198 0.66 -12.09 2.28
C THR A 198 -0.72 -11.95 1.63
N ASP A 199 -0.76 -11.26 0.49
CA ASP A 199 -1.94 -11.11 -0.33
C ASP A 199 -1.55 -11.12 -1.81
N SER A 200 -2.54 -11.17 -2.70
CA SER A 200 -2.31 -11.02 -4.14
C SER A 200 -2.35 -9.54 -4.48
N THR A 201 -1.30 -9.05 -5.14
CA THR A 201 -1.22 -7.65 -5.58
C THR A 201 -0.99 -7.55 -7.08
N HIS A 202 -1.69 -6.59 -7.70
CA HIS A 202 -1.38 -6.14 -9.05
C HIS A 202 -0.33 -5.04 -8.94
N LEU A 203 0.86 -5.26 -9.53
CA LEU A 203 2.05 -4.42 -9.37
C LEU A 203 1.91 -3.03 -10.00
N ALA A 204 1.03 -2.89 -10.99
CA ALA A 204 0.87 -1.66 -11.73
C ALA A 204 -0.60 -1.28 -11.92
N ASN A 205 -0.90 0.01 -11.77
CA ASN A 205 -2.17 0.60 -12.24
C ASN A 205 -2.33 0.47 -13.77
N PHE A 206 -1.22 0.21 -14.47
CA PHE A 206 -1.13 0.05 -15.91
C PHE A 206 -0.15 -1.09 -16.20
N GLY A 207 -0.65 -2.30 -16.39
CA GLY A 207 0.17 -3.50 -16.60
C GLY A 207 -0.60 -4.77 -16.22
N ASP A 208 -0.14 -5.92 -16.68
CA ASP A 208 -0.69 -7.24 -16.35
C ASP A 208 0.18 -8.03 -15.36
N ALA A 209 1.26 -7.42 -14.86
CA ALA A 209 2.15 -8.03 -13.88
C ALA A 209 1.46 -8.20 -12.51
N SER A 210 1.39 -9.44 -12.06
CA SER A 210 0.90 -9.86 -10.75
C SER A 210 2.05 -10.37 -9.87
N LEU A 211 1.91 -10.19 -8.57
CA LEU A 211 2.91 -10.53 -7.56
C LEU A 211 2.21 -10.88 -6.25
N TRP A 212 2.83 -11.80 -5.50
CA TRP A 212 2.47 -12.10 -4.13
C TRP A 212 3.53 -11.57 -3.17
N PRO A 213 3.36 -10.35 -2.64
CA PRO A 213 4.24 -9.82 -1.61
C PRO A 213 3.98 -10.47 -0.26
N GLY A 214 5.03 -10.52 0.55
CA GLY A 214 4.94 -10.76 1.97
C GLY A 214 5.31 -9.51 2.75
N TYR A 215 4.49 -9.18 3.73
CA TYR A 215 4.61 -8.03 4.61
C TYR A 215 4.94 -8.48 6.01
N LEU A 216 5.78 -7.69 6.66
CA LEU A 216 6.16 -7.82 8.04
C LEU A 216 5.76 -6.55 8.77
N PHE A 217 4.97 -6.70 9.83
CA PHE A 217 4.68 -5.62 10.78
C PHE A 217 5.31 -5.94 12.13
N ILE A 218 5.77 -4.90 12.81
CA ILE A 218 6.27 -4.99 14.19
C ILE A 218 5.08 -4.85 15.13
N GLY A 219 4.75 -5.92 15.86
CA GLY A 219 3.61 -5.94 16.79
C GLY A 219 3.80 -5.07 18.05
N LEU A 220 4.86 -4.25 18.11
CA LEU A 220 5.05 -3.24 19.16
C LEU A 220 4.43 -1.89 18.78
N LEU A 221 4.04 -1.71 17.52
CA LEU A 221 3.35 -0.52 17.05
C LEU A 221 1.83 -0.70 17.25
N SER A 222 1.15 0.36 17.68
CA SER A 222 -0.31 0.30 17.85
C SER A 222 -1.01 -0.02 16.53
N LYS A 223 -2.14 -0.73 16.61
CA LYS A 223 -2.97 -1.02 15.44
C LYS A 223 -3.43 0.25 14.75
N LEU A 224 -3.70 1.32 15.51
CA LEU A 224 -4.14 2.59 14.96
C LEU A 224 -3.10 3.19 14.00
N LEU A 225 -1.84 3.26 14.43
CA LEU A 225 -0.74 3.76 13.59
C LEU A 225 -0.47 2.82 12.41
N THR A 226 -0.53 1.51 12.65
CA THR A 226 -0.33 0.49 11.61
C THR A 226 -1.37 0.58 10.49
N ALA A 227 -2.59 1.02 10.81
CA ALA A 227 -3.67 1.18 9.84
C ALA A 227 -3.59 2.50 9.03
N MET A 228 -2.70 3.43 9.40
CA MET A 228 -2.49 4.67 8.65
C MET A 228 -1.56 4.43 7.45
N PRO A 229 -2.01 4.67 6.20
CA PRO A 229 -1.19 4.42 5.01
C PRO A 229 0.14 5.19 5.01
N ASP A 230 0.13 6.42 5.53
CA ASP A 230 1.28 7.35 5.50
C ASP A 230 2.39 6.97 6.50
N VAL A 231 2.12 6.04 7.43
CA VAL A 231 3.11 5.56 8.40
C VAL A 231 4.05 4.53 7.77
N HIS A 232 3.66 3.93 6.63
CA HIS A 232 4.47 2.92 5.93
C HIS A 232 4.98 1.77 6.83
N ALA A 233 4.16 1.38 7.82
CA ALA A 233 4.49 0.35 8.82
C ALA A 233 4.66 -1.07 8.22
N ALA A 234 4.24 -1.27 6.97
CA ALA A 234 4.30 -2.54 6.28
C ALA A 234 5.68 -2.74 5.63
N HIS A 235 6.53 -3.57 6.23
CA HIS A 235 7.85 -3.85 5.65
C HIS A 235 7.78 -5.06 4.73
N HIS A 236 8.02 -4.86 3.43
CA HIS A 236 8.04 -5.97 2.49
C HIS A 236 9.26 -6.85 2.77
N PHE A 237 9.14 -8.18 2.76
CA PHE A 237 10.29 -9.07 3.01
C PHE A 237 10.47 -10.16 1.95
N VAL A 238 9.41 -10.44 1.20
CA VAL A 238 9.42 -11.42 0.10
C VAL A 238 8.49 -10.96 -1.02
N TYR A 239 8.80 -11.38 -2.22
CA TYR A 239 8.03 -11.20 -3.43
C TYR A 239 8.05 -12.52 -4.20
N MET A 240 6.90 -13.16 -4.32
CA MET A 240 6.73 -14.43 -5.01
C MET A 240 6.02 -14.21 -6.35
N PRO A 241 6.48 -14.84 -7.44
CA PRO A 241 5.73 -14.80 -8.69
C PRO A 241 4.39 -15.51 -8.52
N GLU A 242 3.45 -15.19 -9.39
CA GLU A 242 2.17 -15.88 -9.42
C GLU A 242 2.38 -17.37 -9.75
N VAL A 243 1.94 -18.24 -8.84
CA VAL A 243 1.98 -19.69 -9.01
C VAL A 243 0.74 -20.12 -9.79
N LEU A 244 0.62 -19.68 -11.03
CA LEU A 244 -0.41 -20.17 -11.95
C LEU A 244 0.15 -21.37 -12.71
N ASP A 245 -0.08 -22.57 -12.19
CA ASP A 245 -0.23 -23.73 -13.05
C ASP A 245 -1.68 -24.24 -12.97
N PRO A 246 -2.55 -23.89 -13.94
CA PRO A 246 -3.92 -24.40 -14.00
C PRO A 246 -4.00 -25.92 -14.22
N SER A 247 -2.88 -26.62 -14.41
CA SER A 247 -2.83 -28.09 -14.42
C SER A 247 -2.66 -28.74 -13.04
N LEU A 248 -2.45 -27.95 -11.98
CA LEU A 248 -2.28 -28.41 -10.59
C LEU A 248 -3.53 -28.21 -9.70
N THR A 249 -4.60 -27.61 -10.23
CA THR A 249 -5.91 -27.42 -9.56
C THR A 249 -7.00 -28.35 -10.06
#